data_AF-A0A822EYG0-F1
#
_entry.id   AF-A0A822EYG0-F1
#
_cell.length_a   1.000
_cell.length_b   1.000
_cell.length_c   1.000
_cell.angle_alpha   90.00
_cell.angle_beta   90.00
_cell.angle_gamma   90.00
#
_symmetry.space_group_name_H-M   'P 1'
#
loop_
_entity.id
_entity.type
_entity.pdbx_description
1 polymer ?
#
loop_
_entity_poly.entity_id
_entity_poly.type
_entity_poly.pdbx_seq_one_letter_code
_entity_poly.pdbx_strand_id
1 'polypeptide(L)'
;KFGRFSQRPSDLFLKLFYGVICTLQHNPLAGCVSPSLIGSTGVIPLTIISTIPDIMYHYYHVIVHAQKEILFATMYWENSESANIISKAFRDLSERAGYENRRVIIKLMMDHPTISNALHIHSIIPPNKWSFYGIP
;
A
#
# COMPACT_ATOMS: atom_id res chain seq x y z
N LYS A 1 -6.92 7.68 -29.58
CA LYS A 1 -5.56 7.98 -29.05
C LYS A 1 -5.61 7.90 -27.52
N PHE A 2 -5.14 6.80 -26.94
CA PHE A 2 -5.02 6.62 -25.49
C PHE A 2 -3.76 7.37 -24.97
N GLY A 3 -3.69 7.67 -23.66
CA GLY A 3 -2.48 8.22 -23.05
C GLY A 3 -2.25 9.73 -23.22
N ARG A 4 -3.31 10.55 -23.22
CA ARG A 4 -3.18 12.02 -23.12
C ARG A 4 -2.96 12.42 -21.66
N PHE A 5 -1.72 12.35 -21.20
CA PHE A 5 -1.33 12.83 -19.88
C PHE A 5 -1.05 14.33 -19.95
N SER A 6 -1.41 15.08 -18.90
CA SER A 6 -1.13 16.53 -18.79
C SER A 6 0.37 16.83 -18.71
N GLN A 7 1.16 15.88 -18.21
CA GLN A 7 2.61 15.88 -18.19
C GLN A 7 3.12 14.49 -18.59
N ARG A 8 4.35 14.37 -19.10
CA ARG A 8 4.93 13.07 -19.47
C ARG A 8 5.10 12.20 -18.20
N PRO A 9 4.45 11.02 -18.11
CA PRO A 9 4.65 10.12 -16.98
C PRO A 9 6.06 9.53 -16.96
N SER A 10 6.46 8.98 -15.81
CA SER A 10 7.75 8.27 -15.69
C SER A 10 7.80 7.02 -16.57
N ASP A 11 9.00 6.60 -16.96
CA ASP A 11 9.17 5.39 -17.77
C ASP A 11 8.68 4.12 -17.04
N LEU A 12 8.82 4.08 -15.70
CA LEU A 12 8.26 3.00 -14.89
C LEU A 12 6.73 2.96 -15.00
N PHE A 13 6.07 4.12 -14.88
CA PHE A 13 4.62 4.20 -15.06
C PHE A 13 4.21 3.72 -16.45
N LEU A 14 4.91 4.16 -17.51
CA LEU A 14 4.59 3.76 -18.87
C LEU A 14 4.73 2.24 -19.09
N LYS A 15 5.76 1.62 -18.50
CA LYS A 15 5.95 0.15 -18.54
C LYS A 15 4.83 -0.59 -17.81
N LEU A 16 4.45 -0.14 -16.61
CA LEU A 16 3.36 -0.73 -15.84
C LEU A 16 2.01 -0.54 -16.54
N PHE A 17 1.73 0.67 -17.02
CA PHE A 17 0.50 1.00 -17.73
C PHE A 17 0.37 0.17 -19.00
N TYR A 18 1.45 0.00 -19.76
CA TYR A 18 1.47 -0.91 -20.91
C TYR A 18 1.07 -2.34 -20.51
N GLY A 19 1.65 -2.88 -19.43
CA GLY A 19 1.30 -4.20 -18.92
C GLY A 19 -0.19 -4.32 -18.59
N VAL A 20 -0.78 -3.32 -17.92
CA VAL A 20 -2.22 -3.28 -17.61
C VAL A 20 -3.08 -3.23 -18.87
N ILE A 21 -2.72 -2.41 -19.87
CA ILE A 21 -3.50 -2.33 -21.11
C ILE A 21 -3.43 -3.64 -21.92
N CYS A 22 -2.30 -4.35 -21.88
CA CYS A 22 -2.17 -5.67 -22.52
C CYS A 22 -3.11 -6.74 -21.92
N THR A 23 -3.49 -6.64 -20.64
CA THR A 23 -4.46 -7.59 -20.05
C THR A 23 -5.86 -7.39 -20.61
N LEU A 24 -6.23 -6.15 -20.94
CA LEU A 24 -7.53 -5.81 -21.55
C LEU A 24 -7.69 -6.37 -22.96
N GLN A 25 -6.59 -6.61 -23.68
CA GLN A 25 -6.65 -7.25 -25.01
C GLN A 25 -7.15 -8.70 -24.93
N HIS A 26 -6.80 -9.41 -23.86
CA HIS A 26 -7.22 -10.78 -23.63
C HIS A 26 -8.62 -10.86 -23.00
N ASN A 27 -8.97 -9.90 -22.14
CA ASN A 27 -10.31 -9.79 -21.56
C ASN A 27 -10.77 -8.32 -21.53
N PRO A 28 -11.55 -7.87 -22.52
CA PRO A 28 -12.04 -6.49 -22.58
C PRO A 28 -12.93 -6.09 -21.40
N LEU A 29 -13.56 -7.06 -20.71
CA LEU A 29 -14.41 -6.83 -19.55
C LEU A 29 -13.63 -6.75 -18.23
N ALA A 30 -12.33 -7.03 -18.24
CA ALA A 30 -11.49 -6.86 -17.05
C ALA A 30 -11.27 -5.38 -16.66
N GLY A 31 -11.56 -4.45 -17.58
CA GLY A 31 -11.48 -3.02 -17.31
C GLY A 31 -12.74 -2.51 -16.62
N CYS A 32 -12.63 -2.14 -15.34
CA CYS A 32 -13.73 -1.47 -14.62
C CYS A 32 -14.00 -0.04 -15.13
N VAL A 33 -13.06 0.57 -15.87
CA VAL A 33 -13.14 1.91 -16.45
C VAL A 33 -12.41 1.98 -17.79
N SER A 34 -12.61 3.06 -18.56
CA SER A 34 -11.93 3.25 -19.86
C SER A 34 -10.39 3.30 -19.70
N PRO A 35 -9.60 2.84 -20.69
CA PRO A 35 -8.12 2.89 -20.62
C PRO A 35 -7.53 4.26 -20.27
N SER A 36 -8.13 5.34 -20.77
CA SER A 36 -7.70 6.71 -20.43
C SER A 36 -7.96 7.04 -18.96
N LEU A 37 -9.05 6.51 -18.38
CA LEU A 37 -9.40 6.67 -16.97
C LEU A 37 -8.55 5.76 -16.05
N ILE A 38 -8.17 4.56 -16.52
CA ILE A 38 -7.18 3.70 -15.85
C ILE A 38 -5.85 4.45 -15.67
N GLY A 39 -5.44 5.23 -16.67
CA GLY A 39 -4.20 6.00 -16.61
C GLY A 39 -4.28 7.32 -15.81
N SER A 40 -5.49 7.83 -15.52
CA SER A 40 -5.67 9.15 -14.88
C SER A 40 -6.15 9.09 -13.43
N THR A 41 -6.88 8.04 -13.04
CA THR A 41 -7.37 7.83 -11.67
C THR A 41 -7.10 6.41 -11.17
N GLY A 42 -6.15 5.70 -11.77
CA GLY A 42 -6.00 4.26 -11.61
C GLY A 42 -5.44 3.84 -10.27
N VAL A 43 -6.26 3.12 -9.51
CA VAL A 43 -5.76 2.03 -8.68
C VAL A 43 -5.12 1.02 -9.64
N ILE A 44 -3.80 0.82 -9.54
CA ILE A 44 -3.09 -0.22 -10.29
C ILE A 44 -3.06 -1.46 -9.39
N PRO A 45 -3.90 -2.48 -9.62
CA PRO A 45 -3.73 -3.75 -8.92
C PRO A 45 -2.39 -4.34 -9.32
N LEU A 46 -1.46 -4.41 -8.38
CA LEU A 46 -0.11 -4.93 -8.59
C LEU A 46 0.04 -6.23 -7.80
N THR A 47 0.43 -7.29 -8.50
CA THR A 47 0.92 -8.52 -7.87
C THR A 47 2.43 -8.55 -7.99
N ILE A 48 3.12 -8.74 -6.88
CA ILE A 48 4.59 -8.76 -6.82
C ILE A 48 5.02 -10.19 -6.57
N ILE A 49 5.89 -10.72 -7.42
CA ILE A 49 6.49 -12.04 -7.27
C ILE A 49 8.00 -11.80 -7.09
N SER A 50 8.47 -11.94 -5.85
CA SER A 50 9.89 -11.85 -5.50
C SER A 50 10.16 -12.55 -4.16
N THR A 51 11.36 -12.41 -3.62
CA THR A 51 11.69 -12.80 -2.24
C THR A 51 10.99 -11.89 -1.22
N ILE A 52 10.75 -12.39 0.00
CA ILE A 52 10.10 -11.61 1.06
C ILE A 52 10.82 -10.26 1.31
N PRO A 53 12.16 -10.19 1.45
CA PRO A 53 12.85 -8.92 1.64
C PRO A 53 12.57 -7.90 0.52
N ASP A 54 12.63 -8.32 -0.75
CA ASP A 54 12.39 -7.42 -1.88
C ASP A 54 10.97 -6.87 -1.89
N ILE A 55 9.98 -7.73 -1.57
CA ILE A 55 8.57 -7.34 -1.48
C ILE A 55 8.40 -6.32 -0.33
N MET A 56 9.00 -6.57 0.83
CA MET A 56 8.92 -5.66 1.97
C MET A 56 9.56 -4.30 1.69
N TYR A 57 10.73 -4.27 1.03
CA TYR A 57 11.36 -3.00 0.62
C TYR A 57 10.56 -2.27 -0.47
N HIS A 58 9.89 -2.99 -1.36
CA HIS A 58 8.93 -2.36 -2.26
C HIS A 58 7.80 -1.66 -1.48
N TYR A 59 7.17 -2.35 -0.52
CA TYR A 59 6.14 -1.76 0.34
C TYR A 59 6.66 -0.57 1.13
N TYR A 60 7.87 -0.66 1.67
CA TYR A 60 8.54 0.45 2.35
C TYR A 60 8.58 1.71 1.46
N HIS A 61 9.05 1.57 0.22
CA HIS A 61 9.15 2.70 -0.70
C HIS A 61 7.76 3.27 -1.05
N VAL A 62 6.75 2.41 -1.24
CA VAL A 62 5.37 2.87 -1.49
C VAL A 62 4.82 3.64 -0.30
N ILE A 63 5.02 3.14 0.93
CA ILE A 63 4.54 3.76 2.17
C ILE A 63 5.18 5.13 2.38
N VAL A 64 6.51 5.25 2.29
CA VAL A 64 7.23 6.51 2.54
C VAL A 64 6.82 7.63 1.57
N HIS A 65 6.37 7.28 0.36
CA HIS A 65 5.91 8.24 -0.64
C HIS A 65 4.40 8.53 -0.59
N ALA A 66 3.65 7.86 0.29
CA ALA A 66 2.21 8.07 0.42
C ALA A 66 1.90 9.53 0.78
N GLN A 67 0.94 10.12 0.07
CA GLN A 67 0.64 11.56 0.17
C GLN A 67 -0.56 11.88 1.06
N LYS A 68 -1.55 10.98 1.15
CA LYS A 68 -2.86 11.27 1.78
C LYS A 68 -3.33 10.19 2.74
N GLU A 69 -3.41 8.95 2.28
CA GLU A 69 -3.98 7.86 3.05
C GLU A 69 -3.30 6.52 2.71
N ILE A 70 -3.17 5.67 3.71
CA ILE A 70 -2.74 4.28 3.58
C ILE A 70 -3.84 3.39 4.17
N LEU A 71 -4.30 2.43 3.38
CA LEU A 71 -5.09 1.30 3.86
C LEU A 71 -4.17 0.08 3.88
N PHE A 72 -3.76 -0.35 5.06
CA PHE A 72 -2.87 -1.49 5.23
C PHE A 72 -3.64 -2.63 5.88
N ALA A 73 -3.77 -3.75 5.17
CA ALA A 73 -4.44 -4.95 5.66
C ALA A 73 -3.51 -6.16 5.54
N THR A 74 -3.28 -6.88 6.64
CA THR A 74 -2.50 -8.12 6.64
C THR A 74 -3.22 -9.24 7.39
N MET A 75 -3.06 -10.46 6.90
CA MET A 75 -3.54 -11.68 7.55
C MET A 75 -2.60 -12.19 8.64
N TYR A 76 -1.42 -11.59 8.79
CA TYR A 76 -0.46 -11.99 9.81
C TYR A 76 0.42 -10.82 10.20
N TRP A 77 0.41 -10.45 11.48
CA TRP A 77 1.31 -9.46 12.05
C TRP A 77 2.01 -10.05 13.27
N GLU A 78 3.28 -10.41 13.09
CA GLU A 78 4.15 -10.95 14.12
C GLU A 78 5.46 -10.15 14.15
N ASN A 79 6.09 -10.08 15.32
CA ASN A 79 7.42 -9.52 15.48
C ASN A 79 8.43 -10.25 14.58
N SER A 80 8.77 -9.60 13.47
CA SER A 80 9.55 -10.14 12.37
C SER A 80 10.27 -9.02 11.65
N GLU A 81 11.27 -9.37 10.84
CA GLU A 81 11.96 -8.38 10.01
C GLU A 81 11.00 -7.67 9.04
N SER A 82 9.97 -8.37 8.56
CA SER A 82 8.93 -7.79 7.71
C SER A 82 8.13 -6.72 8.45
N ALA A 83 7.67 -7.02 9.67
CA ALA A 83 6.98 -6.03 10.51
C ALA A 83 7.89 -4.85 10.85
N ASN A 84 9.16 -5.09 11.15
CA ASN A 84 10.14 -4.04 11.43
C ASN A 84 10.33 -3.08 10.24
N ILE A 85 10.41 -3.61 9.02
CA ILE A 85 10.52 -2.80 7.79
C ILE A 85 9.28 -1.92 7.62
N ILE A 86 8.08 -2.48 7.77
CA ILE A 86 6.82 -1.72 7.63
C ILE A 86 6.69 -0.65 8.73
N SER A 87 7.00 -0.99 9.98
CA SER A 87 6.99 -0.04 11.09
C SER A 87 8.01 1.08 10.90
N LYS A 88 9.19 0.76 10.37
CA LYS A 88 10.17 1.78 9.96
C LYS A 88 9.59 2.68 8.87
N ALA A 89 8.95 2.11 7.86
CA ALA A 89 8.33 2.87 6.77
C ALA A 89 7.30 3.89 7.29
N PHE A 90 6.48 3.51 8.27
CA PHE A 90 5.52 4.44 8.89
C PHE A 90 6.19 5.58 9.67
N ARG A 91 7.30 5.30 10.37
CA ARG A 91 8.08 6.34 11.08
C ARG A 91 8.73 7.32 10.10
N ASP A 92 9.41 6.80 9.09
CA ASP A 92 10.04 7.60 8.03
C ASP A 92 9.01 8.43 7.26
N LEU A 93 7.82 7.86 6.98
CA LEU A 93 6.69 8.60 6.42
C LEU A 93 6.26 9.75 7.34
N SER A 94 6.12 9.50 8.65
CA SER A 94 5.71 10.51 9.63
C SER A 94 6.71 11.67 9.71
N GLU A 95 8.00 11.35 9.75
CA GLU A 95 9.09 12.34 9.75
C GLU A 95 9.05 13.19 8.48
N ARG A 96 9.00 12.56 7.31
CA ARG A 96 8.90 13.24 6.02
C ARG A 96 7.64 14.11 5.91
N ALA A 97 6.49 13.58 6.34
CA ALA A 97 5.23 14.32 6.34
C ALA A 97 5.30 15.54 7.26
N GLY A 98 5.99 15.44 8.39
CA GLY A 98 6.30 16.55 9.28
C GLY A 98 7.14 17.63 8.61
N TYR A 99 8.23 17.27 7.93
CA TYR A 99 9.05 18.20 7.16
C TYR A 99 8.29 18.90 6.03
N GLU A 100 7.39 18.17 5.36
CA GLU A 100 6.57 18.68 4.25
C GLU A 100 5.28 19.37 4.73
N ASN A 101 5.09 19.53 6.06
CA ASN A 101 3.89 20.09 6.71
C ASN A 101 2.57 19.50 6.16
N ARG A 102 2.54 18.18 5.96
CA ARG A 102 1.37 17.44 5.47
C ARG A 102 0.96 16.37 6.46
N ARG A 103 -0.31 15.96 6.37
CA ARG A 103 -0.87 14.88 7.18
C ARG A 103 -1.23 13.69 6.32
N VAL A 104 -0.82 12.50 6.75
CA VAL A 104 -1.21 11.22 6.15
C VAL A 104 -2.00 10.41 7.16
N ILE A 105 -3.12 9.82 6.73
CA ILE A 105 -3.95 8.95 7.55
C ILE A 105 -3.57 7.49 7.29
N ILE A 106 -3.31 6.72 8.34
CA ILE A 106 -3.05 5.28 8.22
C ILE A 106 -4.22 4.54 8.86
N LYS A 107 -4.86 3.66 8.09
CA LYS A 107 -5.86 2.70 8.58
C LYS A 107 -5.23 1.32 8.50
N LEU A 108 -5.00 0.73 9.67
CA LEU A 108 -4.30 -0.53 9.82
C LEU A 108 -5.28 -1.61 10.30
N MET A 109 -5.39 -2.67 9.51
CA MET A 109 -6.10 -3.89 9.84
C MET A 109 -5.09 -5.04 9.86
N MET A 110 -5.00 -5.74 10.98
CA MET A 110 -4.08 -6.87 11.11
C MET A 110 -4.79 -8.00 11.81
N ASP A 111 -4.47 -9.22 11.41
CA ASP A 111 -4.75 -10.37 12.25
C ASP A 111 -3.69 -10.44 13.35
N HIS A 112 -4.15 -10.45 14.60
CA HIS A 112 -3.30 -10.65 15.77
C HIS A 112 -4.08 -11.45 16.81
N PRO A 113 -3.56 -12.61 17.28
CA PRO A 113 -4.22 -13.39 18.31
C PRO A 113 -4.23 -12.62 19.63
N THR A 114 -5.41 -12.19 20.08
CA THR A 114 -5.61 -11.54 21.38
C THR A 114 -6.60 -12.35 22.18
N ILE A 115 -6.48 -12.39 23.52
CA ILE A 115 -7.47 -13.05 24.39
C ILE A 115 -8.89 -12.49 24.13
N SER A 116 -9.00 -11.21 23.81
CA SER A 116 -10.26 -10.57 23.39
C SER A 116 -10.85 -11.14 22.10
N ASN A 117 -10.02 -11.64 21.19
CA ASN A 117 -10.46 -12.21 19.92
C ASN A 117 -11.16 -13.56 20.09
N ALA A 118 -11.01 -14.20 21.25
CA ALA A 118 -11.78 -15.39 21.60
C ALA A 118 -13.28 -15.10 21.80
N LEU A 119 -13.64 -13.85 22.12
CA LEU A 119 -15.04 -13.42 22.34
C LEU A 119 -15.57 -12.57 21.18
N HIS A 120 -14.71 -11.78 20.53
CA HIS A 120 -15.08 -10.91 19.41
C HIS A 120 -14.06 -10.98 18.27
N ILE A 121 -14.49 -11.41 17.08
CA ILE A 121 -13.62 -11.62 15.90
C ILE A 121 -12.90 -10.33 15.49
N HIS A 122 -13.51 -9.17 15.72
CA HIS A 122 -12.91 -7.86 15.51
C HIS A 122 -12.75 -7.13 16.84
N SER A 123 -11.53 -6.69 17.13
CA SER A 123 -11.22 -5.87 18.30
C SER A 123 -10.39 -4.65 17.89
N ILE A 124 -10.65 -3.51 18.54
CA ILE A 124 -9.84 -2.31 18.36
C ILE A 124 -8.66 -2.40 19.32
N ILE A 125 -7.45 -2.30 18.79
CA ILE A 125 -6.25 -2.25 19.61
C ILE A 125 -6.10 -0.81 20.16
N PRO A 126 -6.15 -0.63 21.50
CA PRO A 126 -6.02 0.70 22.08
C PRO A 126 -4.60 1.27 21.86
N PRO A 127 -4.44 2.59 21.71
CA PRO A 127 -3.14 3.23 21.40
C PRO A 127 -2.01 2.88 22.36
N ASN A 128 -2.31 2.66 23.64
CA ASN A 128 -1.32 2.27 24.65
C ASN A 128 -0.70 0.88 24.40
N LYS A 129 -1.29 0.05 23.54
CA LYS A 129 -0.77 -1.27 23.15
C LYS A 129 -0.06 -1.27 21.80
N TRP A 130 -0.06 -0.17 21.05
CA TRP A 130 0.53 -0.12 19.70
C TRP A 130 2.02 -0.44 19.71
N SER A 131 2.75 0.11 20.67
CA SER A 131 4.19 -0.14 20.84
C SER A 131 4.53 -1.61 21.08
N PHE A 132 3.66 -2.35 21.80
CA PHE A 132 3.81 -3.79 22.01
C PHE A 132 3.76 -4.58 20.69
N TYR A 133 2.97 -4.10 19.73
CA TYR A 133 2.88 -4.66 18.38
C TYR A 133 3.87 -4.04 17.39
N GLY A 134 4.80 -3.20 17.86
CA GLY A 134 5.75 -2.51 16.99
C GLY A 134 5.14 -1.43 16.09
N ILE A 135 3.88 -1.04 16.33
CA ILE A 135 3.20 0.04 15.60
C ILE A 135 3.68 1.37 16.22
N PRO A 136 4.11 2.36 15.40
CA PRO A 136 4.58 3.66 15.89
C PRO A 136 3.49 4.53 16.53
#